data_AF-A0A090M280-F1
#
_entry.id   AF-A0A090M280-F1
#
_cell.length_a   1.000
_cell.length_b   1.000
_cell.length_c   1.000
_cell.angle_alpha   90.00
_cell.angle_beta   90.00
_cell.angle_gamma   90.00
#
_symmetry.space_group_name_H-M   'P 1'
#
loop_
_entity.id
_entity.type
_entity.pdbx_description
1 polymer ?
#
loop_
_entity_poly.entity_id
_entity_poly.type
_entity_poly.pdbx_seq_one_letter_code
_entity_poly.pdbx_strand_id
1 'polypeptide(L)'
;MFALSVAAVRVDALKVSAPTTRTQKRASVVVRAEADAAADEYSALKPTSVKDFKDMSNEAIIEEVVKCKKMLFQLRMRQSTRKEYKPHHFGILKTKVAQLYTVKREREIAEGVNMRDSRELKRKDRVANIYL
;
A
#
# COMPACT_ATOMS: atom_id res chain seq x y z
N MET A 1 15.24 -77.93 -3.64
CA MET A 1 14.50 -77.20 -2.58
C MET A 1 15.51 -76.47 -1.71
N PHE A 2 15.92 -75.25 -2.06
CA PHE A 2 16.39 -74.25 -1.11
C PHE A 2 16.27 -72.88 -1.78
N ALA A 3 15.48 -72.02 -1.16
CA ALA A 3 15.08 -70.74 -1.69
C ALA A 3 15.62 -69.62 -0.80
N LEU A 4 15.83 -68.45 -1.44
CA LEU A 4 15.99 -67.10 -0.89
C LEU A 4 17.24 -66.78 -0.05
N SER A 5 17.95 -65.72 -0.44
CA SER A 5 18.07 -64.48 0.36
C SER A 5 19.11 -63.49 -0.20
N VAL A 6 18.64 -62.30 -0.64
CA VAL A 6 19.15 -60.93 -0.36
C VAL A 6 20.60 -60.61 -0.84
N ALA A 7 20.93 -59.54 -1.59
CA ALA A 7 20.52 -58.14 -1.47
C ALA A 7 20.73 -57.40 -2.80
N ALA A 8 19.82 -56.47 -3.13
CA ALA A 8 20.06 -55.47 -4.15
C ALA A 8 21.07 -54.43 -3.62
N VAL A 9 22.23 -54.31 -4.27
CA VAL A 9 23.20 -53.24 -4.04
C VAL A 9 22.60 -51.94 -4.61
N ARG A 10 22.11 -51.06 -3.73
CA ARG A 10 21.77 -49.68 -4.11
C ARG A 10 23.06 -48.89 -4.23
N VAL A 11 23.27 -48.28 -5.39
CA VAL A 11 24.32 -47.29 -5.62
C VAL A 11 23.88 -46.01 -4.92
N ASP A 12 24.46 -45.72 -3.76
CA ASP A 12 24.18 -44.46 -3.06
C ASP A 12 24.85 -43.31 -3.83
N ALA A 13 24.02 -42.53 -4.51
CA ALA A 13 24.40 -41.27 -5.09
C ALA A 13 24.81 -40.30 -3.97
N LEU A 14 26.11 -40.03 -3.89
CA LEU A 14 26.69 -38.92 -3.14
C LEU A 14 26.03 -37.61 -3.61
N LYS A 15 25.02 -37.15 -2.87
CA LYS A 15 24.52 -35.78 -2.97
C LYS A 15 25.53 -34.88 -2.26
N VAL A 16 26.41 -34.26 -3.04
CA VAL A 16 27.25 -33.14 -2.60
C VAL A 16 26.31 -32.01 -2.16
N SER A 17 26.08 -31.88 -0.86
CA SER A 17 25.36 -30.77 -0.26
C SER A 17 26.30 -29.56 -0.21
N ALA A 18 26.20 -28.66 -1.20
CA ALA A 18 26.88 -27.38 -1.14
C ALA A 18 26.34 -26.55 0.05
N PRO A 19 27.19 -26.00 0.94
CA PRO A 19 26.72 -25.08 1.97
C PRO A 19 26.36 -23.76 1.30
N THR A 20 25.07 -23.46 1.19
CA THR A 20 24.59 -22.11 0.88
C THR A 20 24.95 -21.21 2.06
N THR A 21 26.02 -20.42 1.92
CA THR A 21 26.36 -19.37 2.88
C THR A 21 25.27 -18.30 2.83
N ARG A 22 24.26 -18.45 3.70
CA ARG A 22 23.30 -17.39 3.99
C ARG A 22 24.06 -16.24 4.62
N THR A 23 24.46 -15.28 3.80
CA THR A 23 25.08 -14.03 4.25
C THR A 23 24.07 -13.34 5.13
N GLN A 24 24.25 -13.43 6.44
CA GLN A 24 23.46 -12.66 7.39
C GLN A 24 23.83 -11.20 7.14
N LYS A 25 22.93 -10.45 6.51
CA LYS A 25 23.06 -8.98 6.43
C LYS A 25 23.25 -8.49 7.85
N ARG A 26 24.41 -7.92 8.14
CA ARG A 26 24.70 -7.30 9.44
C ARG A 26 23.64 -6.22 9.67
N ALA A 27 22.94 -6.32 10.79
CA ALA A 27 22.06 -5.25 11.24
C ALA A 27 22.91 -3.99 11.41
N SER A 28 22.58 -2.93 10.67
CA SER A 28 23.12 -1.60 10.95
C SER A 28 22.73 -1.23 12.37
N VAL A 29 23.70 -0.80 13.18
CA VAL A 29 23.44 -0.24 14.51
C VAL A 29 22.56 0.99 14.33
N VAL A 30 21.27 0.85 14.64
CA VAL A 30 20.35 1.98 14.73
C VAL A 30 20.38 2.42 16.18
N VAL A 31 20.96 3.61 16.43
CA VAL A 31 20.77 4.33 17.68
C VAL A 31 19.26 4.54 17.83
N ARG A 32 18.65 3.85 18.79
CA ARG A 32 17.23 4.02 19.11
C ARG A 32 17.07 5.41 19.73
N ALA A 33 16.55 6.34 18.94
CA ALA A 33 15.94 7.53 19.49
C ALA A 33 14.64 7.09 20.18
N GLU A 34 14.69 6.97 21.50
CA GLU A 34 13.50 6.80 22.33
C GLU A 34 12.74 8.12 22.36
N ALA A 35 11.81 8.32 21.42
CA ALA A 35 10.60 9.15 21.57
C ALA A 35 9.91 9.26 20.20
N ASP A 36 8.91 8.41 19.99
CA ASP A 36 7.65 8.69 19.29
C ASP A 36 6.81 7.39 19.29
N ALA A 37 6.63 6.78 20.46
CA ALA A 37 5.73 5.63 20.65
C ALA A 37 4.24 6.07 20.78
N ALA A 38 3.87 7.14 20.08
CA ALA A 38 2.47 7.42 19.81
C ALA A 38 2.03 6.41 18.74
N ALA A 39 0.94 5.67 18.99
CA ALA A 39 0.39 4.76 17.99
C ALA A 39 0.31 5.48 16.64
N ASP A 40 1.13 5.07 15.66
CA ASP A 40 1.11 5.70 14.34
C ASP A 40 -0.33 5.67 13.84
N GLU A 41 -0.93 6.84 13.58
CA GLU A 41 -2.25 6.98 12.96
C GLU A 41 -2.39 6.13 11.67
N TYR A 42 -1.24 5.73 11.12
CA TYR A 42 -1.08 4.97 9.90
C TYR A 42 -1.16 3.45 10.06
N SER A 43 -1.03 2.94 11.29
CA SER A 43 -0.95 1.50 11.59
C SER A 43 -2.23 0.75 11.24
N ALA A 44 -3.38 1.42 11.27
CA ALA A 44 -4.68 0.86 10.93
C ALA A 44 -5.00 0.87 9.42
N LEU A 45 -4.11 1.40 8.56
CA LEU A 45 -4.37 1.43 7.12
C LEU A 45 -4.35 0.03 6.51
N LYS A 46 -5.52 -0.40 6.06
CA LYS A 46 -5.71 -1.63 5.28
C LYS A 46 -5.85 -1.29 3.79
N PRO A 47 -5.41 -2.18 2.88
CA PRO A 47 -5.74 -2.06 1.47
C PRO A 47 -7.26 -2.03 1.29
N THR A 48 -7.75 -1.02 0.58
CA THR A 48 -9.20 -0.81 0.33
C THR A 48 -9.59 -1.30 -1.05
N SER A 49 -10.88 -1.63 -1.21
CA SER A 49 -11.47 -2.00 -2.48
C SER A 49 -12.48 -0.95 -2.95
N VAL A 50 -12.78 -0.91 -4.26
CA VAL A 50 -13.73 0.06 -4.83
C VAL A 50 -15.15 -0.14 -4.28
N LYS A 51 -15.50 -1.38 -3.89
CA LYS A 51 -16.84 -1.74 -3.39
C LYS A 51 -17.19 -1.00 -2.10
N ASP A 52 -16.19 -0.75 -1.26
CA ASP A 52 -16.34 -0.15 0.07
C ASP A 52 -16.79 1.31 0.02
N PHE A 53 -16.69 1.96 -1.14
CA PHE A 53 -16.93 3.39 -1.32
C PHE A 53 -18.21 3.72 -2.09
N LYS A 54 -18.93 2.71 -2.59
CA LYS A 54 -20.13 2.92 -3.41
C LYS A 54 -21.31 3.52 -2.63
N ASP A 55 -21.38 3.25 -1.32
CA ASP A 55 -22.50 3.67 -0.47
C ASP A 55 -22.32 5.09 0.10
N MET A 56 -21.14 5.70 -0.04
CA MET A 56 -20.84 7.02 0.54
C MET A 56 -21.43 8.17 -0.28
N SER A 57 -21.80 9.29 0.36
CA SER A 57 -22.23 10.50 -0.36
C SER A 57 -21.08 11.17 -1.14
N ASN A 58 -21.42 12.00 -2.12
CA ASN A 58 -20.41 12.73 -2.92
C ASN A 58 -19.55 13.68 -2.05
N GLU A 59 -20.14 14.29 -1.04
CA GLU A 59 -19.46 15.17 -0.08
C GLU A 59 -18.48 14.38 0.80
N ALA A 60 -18.92 13.23 1.34
CA ALA A 60 -18.07 12.35 2.13
C ALA A 60 -16.86 11.83 1.34
N ILE A 61 -17.03 11.55 0.04
CA ILE A 61 -15.92 11.18 -0.85
C ILE A 61 -14.88 12.31 -0.91
N ILE A 62 -15.31 13.56 -1.04
CA ILE A 62 -14.40 14.71 -1.15
C ILE A 62 -13.65 14.92 0.17
N GLU A 63 -14.35 14.86 1.31
CA GLU A 63 -13.74 14.97 2.63
C GLU A 63 -12.68 13.88 2.85
N GLU A 64 -13.00 12.64 2.49
CA GLU A 64 -12.08 11.51 2.64
C GLU A 64 -10.85 11.65 1.73
N VAL A 65 -11.02 12.19 0.52
CA VAL A 65 -9.90 12.55 -0.37
C VAL A 65 -8.99 13.59 0.28
N VAL A 66 -9.56 14.62 0.92
CA VAL A 66 -8.78 15.66 1.61
C VAL A 66 -8.01 15.06 2.79
N LYS A 67 -8.66 14.23 3.62
CA LYS A 67 -8.01 13.51 4.73
C LYS A 67 -6.84 12.66 4.23
N CYS A 68 -7.05 11.84 3.19
CA CYS A 68 -6.00 11.00 2.61
C CYS A 68 -4.83 11.82 2.05
N LYS A 69 -5.08 12.98 1.43
CA LYS A 69 -4.02 13.87 0.92
C LYS A 69 -3.21 14.52 2.04
N LYS A 70 -3.85 14.92 3.14
CA LYS A 70 -3.17 15.43 4.35
C LYS A 70 -2.25 14.37 4.95
N MET A 71 -2.74 13.14 5.08
CA MET A 71 -1.94 11.98 5.50
C MET A 71 -0.74 11.73 4.58
N LEU A 72 -0.93 11.79 3.25
CA LEU A 72 0.18 11.68 2.29
C LEU A 72 1.21 12.81 2.41
N PHE A 73 0.78 14.02 2.76
CA PHE A 73 1.69 15.14 3.00
C PHE A 73 2.53 14.91 4.26
N GLN A 74 1.90 14.51 5.36
CA GLN A 74 2.60 14.18 6.61
C GLN A 74 3.60 13.03 6.43
N LEU A 75 3.25 11.98 5.67
CA LEU A 75 4.19 10.90 5.34
C LEU A 75 5.39 11.38 4.51
N ARG A 76 5.18 12.29 3.54
CA ARG A 76 6.28 12.91 2.79
C ARG A 76 7.18 13.77 3.67
N MET A 77 6.59 14.47 4.65
CA MET A 77 7.36 15.22 5.63
C MET A 77 8.24 14.30 6.47
N ARG A 78 7.67 13.20 7.00
CA ARG A 78 8.44 12.17 7.74
C ARG A 78 9.60 11.62 6.89
N GLN A 79 9.34 11.29 5.63
CA GLN A 79 10.35 10.84 4.68
C GLN A 79 11.48 11.87 4.48
N SER A 80 11.14 13.16 4.31
CA SER A 80 12.13 14.23 4.14
C SER A 80 12.99 14.42 5.40
N THR A 81 12.35 14.38 6.59
CA THR A 81 13.04 14.48 7.88
C THR A 81 13.80 13.21 8.28
N ARG A 82 13.79 12.17 7.44
CA ARG A 82 14.38 10.84 7.71
C ARG A 82 13.87 10.19 9.00
N LYS A 83 12.65 10.54 9.43
CA LYS A 83 11.95 9.84 10.52
C LYS A 83 11.53 8.45 10.06
N GLU A 84 11.27 7.56 11.01
CA GLU A 84 10.77 6.22 10.70
C GLU A 84 9.37 6.30 10.06
N TYR A 85 9.16 5.54 8.98
CA TYR A 85 7.87 5.36 8.32
C TYR A 85 7.83 4.01 7.58
N LYS A 86 6.64 3.47 7.32
CA LYS A 86 6.49 2.24 6.53
C LYS A 86 6.18 2.56 5.06
N PRO A 87 6.96 2.04 4.09
CA PRO A 87 6.76 2.37 2.66
C PRO A 87 5.39 2.00 2.09
N HIS A 88 4.77 0.91 2.56
CA HIS A 88 3.49 0.45 2.04
C HIS A 88 2.32 1.40 2.33
N HIS A 89 2.43 2.28 3.34
CA HIS A 89 1.40 3.29 3.63
C HIS A 89 1.20 4.26 2.46
N PHE A 90 2.26 4.59 1.73
CA PHE A 90 2.14 5.41 0.51
C PHE A 90 1.29 4.74 -0.55
N GLY A 91 1.50 3.44 -0.77
CA GLY A 91 0.75 2.66 -1.76
C GLY A 91 -0.73 2.63 -1.41
N ILE A 92 -1.06 2.27 -0.17
CA ILE A 92 -2.45 2.17 0.30
C ILE A 92 -3.18 3.51 0.13
N LEU A 93 -2.59 4.62 0.60
CA LEU A 93 -3.22 5.93 0.50
C LEU A 93 -3.39 6.42 -0.95
N LYS A 94 -2.40 6.21 -1.81
CA LYS A 94 -2.51 6.58 -3.24
C LYS A 94 -3.62 5.80 -3.92
N THR A 95 -3.68 4.49 -3.68
CA THR A 95 -4.73 3.62 -4.23
C THR A 95 -6.10 4.03 -3.71
N LYS A 96 -6.24 4.33 -2.41
CA LYS A 96 -7.50 4.82 -1.82
C LYS A 96 -7.98 6.11 -2.49
N VAL A 97 -7.09 7.09 -2.69
CA VAL A 97 -7.43 8.34 -3.38
C VAL A 97 -7.89 8.08 -4.83
N ALA A 98 -7.22 7.18 -5.55
CA ALA A 98 -7.61 6.81 -6.91
C ALA A 98 -9.00 6.17 -6.94
N GLN A 99 -9.29 5.25 -6.00
CA GLN A 99 -10.58 4.56 -5.88
C GLN A 99 -11.73 5.54 -5.60
N LEU A 100 -11.52 6.52 -4.73
CA LEU A 100 -12.50 7.57 -4.43
C LEU A 100 -12.83 8.41 -5.67
N TYR A 101 -11.81 8.79 -6.46
CA TYR A 101 -12.03 9.53 -7.70
C TYR A 101 -12.70 8.69 -8.80
N THR A 102 -12.44 7.38 -8.87
CA THR A 102 -13.16 6.50 -9.81
C THR A 102 -14.63 6.42 -9.48
N VAL A 103 -15.02 6.28 -8.20
CA VAL A 103 -16.45 6.27 -7.81
C VAL A 103 -17.13 7.59 -8.14
N LYS A 104 -16.49 8.73 -7.85
CA LYS A 104 -17.01 10.05 -8.25
C LYS A 104 -17.23 10.12 -9.77
N ARG A 105 -16.26 9.64 -10.56
CA ARG A 105 -16.34 9.69 -12.02
C ARG A 105 -17.42 8.75 -12.58
N GLU A 106 -17.60 7.56 -12.01
CA GLU A 106 -18.68 6.63 -12.39
C GLU A 106 -20.05 7.28 -12.22
N ARG A 107 -20.25 8.06 -11.14
CA ARG A 107 -21.50 8.80 -10.89
C ARG A 107 -21.72 9.92 -11.90
N GLU A 108 -20.70 10.73 -12.19
CA GLU A 108 -20.79 11.77 -13.23
C GLU A 108 -21.15 11.18 -14.61
N ILE A 109 -20.65 9.97 -14.92
CA ILE A 109 -20.98 9.28 -16.17
C ILE A 109 -22.44 8.82 -16.16
N ALA A 110 -22.93 8.30 -15.03
CA ALA A 110 -24.34 7.90 -14.88
C ALA A 110 -25.32 9.09 -14.99
N GLU A 111 -24.91 10.27 -14.53
CA GLU A 111 -25.66 11.54 -14.68
C GLU A 111 -25.60 12.09 -16.12
N GLY A 112 -24.76 11.53 -17.00
CA GLY A 112 -24.62 11.97 -18.40
C GLY A 112 -23.67 13.14 -18.61
N VAL A 113 -22.80 13.45 -17.65
CA VAL A 113 -21.85 14.58 -17.75
C VAL A 113 -20.75 14.29 -18.77
N ASN A 114 -20.62 15.17 -19.76
CA ASN A 114 -19.58 15.08 -20.79
C ASN A 114 -18.17 15.29 -20.20
N MET A 115 -17.15 14.79 -20.88
CA MET A 115 -15.75 14.91 -20.46
C MET A 115 -15.28 16.37 -20.33
N ARG A 116 -15.82 17.28 -21.15
CA ARG A 116 -15.45 18.71 -21.10
C ARG A 116 -15.95 19.35 -19.81
N ASP A 117 -17.23 19.17 -19.50
CA ASP A 117 -17.88 19.76 -18.33
C ASP A 117 -17.28 19.21 -17.03
N SER A 118 -16.99 17.91 -16.98
CA SER A 118 -16.28 17.28 -15.85
C SER A 118 -14.89 17.88 -15.62
N ARG A 119 -14.12 18.16 -16.69
CA ARG A 119 -12.80 18.80 -16.57
C ARG A 119 -12.91 20.25 -16.11
N GLU A 120 -13.95 20.95 -16.55
CA GLU A 120 -14.21 22.34 -16.15
C GLU A 120 -14.61 22.40 -14.68
N LEU A 121 -15.51 21.52 -14.23
CA LEU A 121 -15.89 21.37 -12.83
C LEU A 121 -14.68 21.04 -11.96
N LYS A 122 -13.84 20.07 -12.38
CA LYS A 122 -12.58 19.76 -11.70
C LYS A 122 -11.62 20.94 -11.64
N ARG A 123 -11.61 21.82 -12.65
CA ARG A 123 -10.80 23.05 -12.64
C ARG A 123 -11.35 24.03 -11.61
N LYS A 124 -12.67 24.28 -11.61
CA LYS A 124 -13.37 25.13 -10.64
C LYS A 124 -13.15 24.62 -9.21
N ASP A 125 -13.35 23.34 -8.96
CA ASP A 125 -13.11 22.68 -7.68
C ASP A 125 -11.68 22.89 -7.19
N ARG A 126 -10.67 22.77 -8.07
CA ARG A 126 -9.28 23.03 -7.68
C ARG A 126 -9.09 24.49 -7.33
N VAL A 127 -9.57 25.41 -8.15
CA VAL A 127 -9.40 26.86 -7.92
C VAL A 127 -10.05 27.27 -6.60
N ALA A 128 -11.26 26.79 -6.32
CA ALA A 128 -11.94 27.03 -5.04
C ALA A 128 -11.13 26.46 -3.86
N ASN A 129 -10.53 25.28 -4.04
CA ASN A 129 -9.71 24.63 -3.01
C ASN A 129 -8.23 25.08 -2.99
N ILE A 130 -7.82 26.11 -3.75
CA ILE A 130 -6.44 26.63 -3.70
C ILE A 130 -6.13 27.30 -2.35
N TYR A 131 -7.15 27.82 -1.66
CA TYR A 131 -7.01 28.63 -0.45
C TYR A 131 -7.40 27.90 0.85
N LEU A 132 -7.59 26.57 0.81
CA LEU A 132 -7.90 25.70 1.95
C LEU A 132 -6.80 24.63 2.13
#